data_AF-A0A453EYJ1-F1
#
_entry.id   AF-A0A453EYJ1-F1
#
_cell.length_a   1.000
_cell.length_b   1.000
_cell.length_c   1.000
_cell.angle_alpha   90.00
_cell.angle_beta   90.00
_cell.angle_gamma   90.00
#
_symmetry.space_group_name_H-M   'P 1'
#
loop_
_entity.id
_entity.type
_entity.pdbx_description
1 polymer ?
#
loop_
_entity_poly.entity_id
_entity_poly.type
_entity_poly.pdbx_seq_one_letter_code
_entity_poly.pdbx_strand_id
1 'polypeptide(L)'
;MYASNCLTSVASILDFFSTRPTFKSSLSLQIENEFGPLEWDQGEPSKAYASWAANMAIALDTGVPWIMCKEDDAPDPIINTCNGFYCDWFSPNKPHKPTMWTEAWTAWYTGFGVPVPHRPVEDLAYGVAKFIQKGGSFVNYYMYHGGTNFGRTAGGPFVATSYDYDAPIDEYGLLREPKWGHLKELHRAIKLCEPALVAGDPIISSLGKAQKSSVFRSSTGACAAFLENKDKLSYARVSFSGMHYDLPPWSISILPDCKTTVFNTARVGSQISQMKMEWAGGLTWQSYNEEINSYSEEEAFTAVGLLE
;
A
#
# COMPACT_ATOMS: atom_id res chain seq x y z
N MET A 1 -7.23 9.24 -27.32
CA MET A 1 -7.79 10.61 -27.29
C MET A 1 -8.50 10.89 -25.96
N TYR A 2 -9.44 10.06 -25.50
CA TYR A 2 -10.16 10.28 -24.23
C TYR A 2 -9.28 10.21 -22.96
N ALA A 3 -8.36 9.24 -22.84
CA ALA A 3 -7.46 9.12 -21.69
C ALA A 3 -6.53 10.35 -21.52
N SER A 4 -5.96 10.83 -22.64
CA SER A 4 -5.12 12.04 -22.67
C SER A 4 -5.90 13.29 -22.22
N ASN A 5 -7.17 13.43 -22.63
CA ASN A 5 -8.01 14.55 -22.21
C ASN A 5 -8.33 14.52 -20.71
N CYS A 6 -8.57 13.33 -20.14
CA CYS A 6 -8.81 13.19 -18.70
C CYS A 6 -7.55 13.57 -17.89
N LEU A 7 -6.39 13.03 -18.24
CA LEU A 7 -5.14 13.30 -17.52
C LEU A 7 -4.71 14.75 -17.63
N THR A 8 -4.86 15.36 -18.81
CA THR A 8 -4.61 16.80 -19.00
C THR A 8 -5.55 17.64 -18.12
N SER A 9 -6.81 17.23 -18.00
CA SER A 9 -7.78 17.91 -17.12
C SER A 9 -7.40 17.78 -15.66
N VAL A 10 -7.01 16.58 -15.20
CA VAL A 10 -6.55 16.36 -13.82
C VAL A 10 -5.27 17.13 -13.51
N ALA A 11 -4.28 17.11 -14.40
CA ALA A 11 -3.04 17.88 -14.23
C ALA A 11 -3.33 19.38 -14.16
N SER A 12 -4.20 19.91 -15.04
CA SER A 12 -4.62 21.31 -15.00
C SER A 12 -5.32 21.68 -13.69
N ILE A 13 -6.15 20.77 -13.14
CA ILE A 13 -6.79 20.95 -11.83
C ILE A 13 -5.73 20.97 -10.72
N LEU A 14 -4.76 20.05 -10.75
CA LEU A 14 -3.69 19.99 -9.76
C LEU A 14 -2.78 21.22 -9.80
N ASP A 15 -2.42 21.71 -10.98
CA ASP A 15 -1.64 22.96 -11.15
C ASP A 15 -2.40 24.17 -10.62
N PHE A 16 -3.71 24.23 -10.89
CA PHE A 16 -4.58 25.27 -10.34
C PHE A 16 -4.58 25.29 -8.81
N PHE A 17 -4.50 24.12 -8.16
CA PHE A 17 -4.38 24.03 -6.71
C PHE A 17 -2.94 24.27 -6.21
N SER A 18 -1.91 23.83 -6.93
CA SER A 18 -0.49 23.97 -6.58
C SER A 18 0.00 25.43 -6.59
N THR A 19 -0.60 26.29 -7.43
CA THR A 19 -0.31 27.74 -7.46
C THR A 19 -0.86 28.50 -6.26
N ARG A 20 -1.64 27.85 -5.38
CA ARG A 20 -2.11 28.44 -4.12
C ARG A 20 -1.15 28.06 -2.97
N PRO A 21 -0.68 29.03 -2.16
CA PRO A 21 0.30 28.80 -1.09
C PRO A 21 -0.10 27.73 -0.05
N THR A 22 -1.39 27.40 0.05
CA THR A 22 -1.96 26.46 1.00
C THR A 22 -2.14 25.03 0.46
N PHE A 23 -1.84 24.76 -0.81
CA PHE A 23 -2.25 23.51 -1.51
C PHE A 23 -1.15 22.78 -2.29
N LYS A 24 0.14 22.95 -1.95
CA LYS A 24 1.16 21.99 -2.39
C LYS A 24 1.02 20.68 -1.61
N SER A 25 0.05 19.84 -1.99
CA SER A 25 -0.27 18.57 -1.30
C SER A 25 0.23 17.33 -2.03
N SER A 26 0.45 17.40 -3.34
CA SER A 26 0.88 16.24 -4.13
C SER A 26 2.41 16.13 -4.13
N LEU A 27 2.92 14.99 -3.66
CA LEU A 27 4.37 14.69 -3.61
C LEU A 27 4.85 13.89 -4.83
N SER A 28 3.97 13.14 -5.48
CA SER A 28 4.19 12.40 -6.73
C SER A 28 2.85 12.10 -7.41
N LEU A 29 2.89 11.72 -8.69
CA LEU A 29 1.72 11.28 -9.47
C LEU A 29 1.99 9.92 -10.10
N GLN A 30 0.94 9.10 -10.28
CA GLN A 30 1.06 7.82 -10.97
C GLN A 30 0.37 7.90 -12.34
N ILE A 31 1.05 7.42 -13.37
CA ILE A 31 0.46 7.15 -14.68
C ILE A 31 0.32 5.64 -14.83
N GLU A 32 -0.80 5.18 -15.41
CA GLU A 32 -1.15 3.75 -15.48
C GLU A 32 -1.24 3.04 -14.11
N ASN A 33 -1.59 1.76 -14.12
CA ASN A 33 -1.62 0.93 -12.91
C ASN A 33 -1.36 -0.56 -13.23
N GLU A 34 -0.22 -1.08 -12.78
CA GLU A 34 0.20 -2.47 -12.97
C GLU A 34 0.16 -2.93 -14.43
N PHE A 35 0.65 -2.10 -15.35
CA PHE A 35 0.55 -2.36 -16.79
C PHE A 35 1.60 -3.37 -17.30
N GLY A 36 2.78 -3.45 -16.68
CA GLY A 36 3.90 -4.31 -17.11
C GLY A 36 3.55 -5.79 -17.36
N PRO A 37 2.73 -6.46 -16.53
CA PRO A 37 2.26 -7.81 -16.85
C PRO A 37 1.45 -7.90 -18.17
N LEU A 38 0.60 -6.89 -18.45
CA LEU A 38 -0.16 -6.81 -19.69
C LEU A 38 0.73 -6.44 -20.88
N GLU A 39 1.69 -5.55 -20.67
CA GLU A 39 2.71 -5.19 -21.64
C GLU A 39 3.49 -6.42 -22.11
N TRP A 40 3.95 -7.24 -21.16
CA TRP A 40 4.65 -8.48 -21.45
C TRP A 40 3.81 -9.45 -22.28
N ASP A 41 2.52 -9.60 -21.94
CA ASP A 41 1.58 -10.50 -22.63
C ASP A 41 1.27 -10.05 -24.06
N GLN A 42 1.12 -8.73 -24.27
CA GLN A 42 0.68 -8.16 -25.55
C GLN A 42 1.83 -7.70 -26.46
N GLY A 43 3.06 -7.62 -25.96
CA GLY A 43 4.26 -7.37 -26.74
C GLY A 43 4.39 -5.93 -27.25
N GLU A 44 4.97 -5.78 -28.44
CA GLU A 44 5.42 -4.47 -28.98
C GLU A 44 4.36 -3.35 -29.00
N PRO A 45 3.07 -3.61 -29.35
CA PRO A 45 2.06 -2.55 -29.29
C PRO A 45 1.88 -1.97 -27.88
N SER A 46 1.93 -2.83 -26.86
CA SER A 46 1.77 -2.40 -25.47
C SER A 46 3.02 -1.73 -24.92
N LYS A 47 4.22 -2.13 -25.35
CA LYS A 47 5.46 -1.39 -25.08
C LYS A 47 5.44 0.01 -25.66
N ALA A 48 4.98 0.15 -26.91
CA ALA A 48 4.81 1.44 -27.55
C ALA A 48 3.79 2.31 -26.80
N TYR A 49 2.73 1.70 -26.27
CA TYR A 49 1.75 2.38 -25.42
C TYR A 49 2.35 2.84 -24.08
N ALA A 50 3.02 1.96 -23.33
CA ALA A 50 3.65 2.30 -22.05
C ALA A 50 4.65 3.46 -22.22
N SER A 51 5.47 3.39 -23.27
CA SER A 51 6.39 4.47 -23.66
C SER A 51 5.66 5.77 -23.99
N TRP A 52 4.56 5.72 -24.73
CA TRP A 52 3.75 6.89 -25.04
C TRP A 52 3.10 7.49 -23.77
N ALA A 53 2.55 6.66 -22.90
CA ALA A 53 1.89 7.08 -21.67
C ALA A 53 2.88 7.79 -20.72
N ALA A 54 4.06 7.21 -20.53
CA ALA A 54 5.13 7.82 -19.75
C ALA A 54 5.58 9.17 -20.33
N ASN A 55 5.86 9.23 -21.63
CA ASN A 55 6.28 10.48 -22.29
C ASN A 55 5.20 11.57 -22.21
N MET A 56 3.94 11.20 -22.37
CA MET A 56 2.82 12.12 -22.23
C MET A 56 2.71 12.65 -20.79
N ALA A 57 2.83 11.79 -19.77
CA ALA A 57 2.81 12.20 -18.37
C ALA A 57 3.96 13.17 -18.03
N ILE A 58 5.18 12.87 -18.49
CA ILE A 58 6.35 13.75 -18.33
C ILE A 58 6.10 15.12 -18.98
N ALA A 59 5.51 15.14 -20.19
CA ALA A 59 5.23 16.38 -20.93
C ALA A 59 4.18 17.28 -20.28
N LEU A 60 3.41 16.79 -19.28
CA LEU A 60 2.50 17.62 -18.49
C LEU A 60 3.24 18.55 -17.52
N ASP A 61 4.53 18.34 -17.28
CA ASP A 61 5.41 19.22 -16.49
C ASP A 61 4.82 19.66 -15.13
N THR A 62 4.28 18.68 -14.40
CA THR A 62 3.57 18.89 -13.12
C THR A 62 4.46 19.34 -11.96
N GLY A 63 5.79 19.42 -12.17
CA GLY A 63 6.77 19.81 -11.16
C GLY A 63 7.02 18.79 -10.02
N VAL A 64 6.40 17.59 -10.09
CA VAL A 64 6.60 16.49 -9.13
C VAL A 64 6.94 15.18 -9.86
N PRO A 65 7.62 14.22 -9.19
CA PRO A 65 7.96 12.94 -9.82
C PRO A 65 6.73 12.15 -10.27
N TRP A 66 6.86 11.49 -11.41
CA TRP A 66 5.93 10.46 -11.88
C TRP A 66 6.39 9.07 -11.48
N ILE A 67 5.43 8.20 -11.15
CA ILE A 67 5.66 6.80 -10.80
C ILE A 67 4.80 5.87 -11.68
N MET A 68 5.24 4.61 -11.82
CA MET A 68 4.48 3.53 -12.46
C MET A 68 4.66 2.25 -11.63
N CYS A 69 3.56 1.66 -11.14
CA CYS A 69 3.64 0.45 -10.33
C CYS A 69 3.70 -0.82 -11.21
N LYS A 70 4.54 -1.79 -10.81
CA LYS A 70 4.84 -3.04 -11.56
C LYS A 70 5.24 -2.82 -13.03
N GLU A 71 5.98 -1.76 -13.30
CA GLU A 71 6.50 -1.42 -14.63
C GLU A 71 8.04 -1.50 -14.65
N ASP A 72 8.60 -2.67 -14.89
CA ASP A 72 10.05 -2.89 -14.72
C ASP A 72 10.92 -2.07 -15.69
N ASP A 73 10.41 -1.73 -16.88
CA ASP A 73 11.12 -0.95 -17.90
C ASP A 73 10.66 0.52 -18.00
N ALA A 74 9.97 1.04 -16.96
CA ALA A 74 9.54 2.44 -16.90
C ALA A 74 10.68 3.42 -17.28
N PRO A 75 10.48 4.29 -18.29
CA PRO A 75 11.55 5.14 -18.81
C PRO A 75 11.90 6.27 -17.83
N ASP A 76 13.14 6.74 -17.87
CA ASP A 76 13.54 7.91 -17.06
C ASP A 76 12.76 9.16 -17.50
N PRO A 77 12.33 10.04 -16.56
CA PRO A 77 12.61 10.04 -15.12
C PRO A 77 11.55 9.31 -14.26
N ILE A 78 10.66 8.50 -14.85
CA ILE A 78 9.59 7.81 -14.09
C ILE A 78 10.18 6.76 -13.14
N ILE A 79 9.68 6.73 -11.91
CA ILE A 79 10.10 5.78 -10.88
C ILE A 79 9.19 4.55 -10.93
N ASN A 80 9.75 3.37 -11.21
CA ASN A 80 8.99 2.14 -11.07
C ASN A 80 8.85 1.76 -9.59
N THR A 81 7.69 1.23 -9.22
CA THR A 81 7.34 0.92 -7.83
C THR A 81 6.78 -0.49 -7.67
N CYS A 82 6.75 -0.97 -6.43
CA CYS A 82 6.28 -2.31 -6.11
C CYS A 82 4.92 -2.30 -5.40
N ASN A 83 4.13 -3.34 -5.67
CA ASN A 83 2.85 -3.64 -5.03
C ASN A 83 2.87 -5.08 -4.52
N GLY A 84 2.22 -5.35 -3.38
CA GLY A 84 2.08 -6.71 -2.86
C GLY A 84 1.98 -6.79 -1.35
N PHE A 85 1.98 -8.03 -0.82
CA PHE A 85 2.12 -8.28 0.61
C PHE A 85 3.52 -7.97 1.14
N TYR A 86 4.54 -8.13 0.28
CA TYR A 86 5.95 -7.93 0.57
C TYR A 86 6.67 -7.38 -0.66
N CYS A 87 7.43 -6.29 -0.47
CA CYS A 87 8.27 -5.69 -1.50
C CYS A 87 9.75 -5.63 -1.11
N ASP A 88 10.19 -6.40 -0.11
CA ASP A 88 11.59 -6.35 0.36
C ASP A 88 12.61 -6.93 -0.65
N TRP A 89 12.14 -7.60 -1.69
CA TRP A 89 12.94 -8.10 -2.81
C TRP A 89 13.09 -7.08 -3.95
N PHE A 90 12.25 -6.05 -3.97
CA PHE A 90 12.19 -5.09 -5.07
C PHE A 90 13.39 -4.14 -5.06
N SER A 91 13.84 -3.77 -6.25
CA SER A 91 14.78 -2.68 -6.47
C SER A 91 14.34 -1.93 -7.72
N PRO A 92 14.43 -0.59 -7.73
CA PRO A 92 14.03 0.17 -8.90
C PRO A 92 14.95 -0.12 -10.09
N ASN A 93 14.46 0.15 -11.29
CA ASN A 93 15.13 -0.21 -12.54
C ASN A 93 16.40 0.61 -12.84
N LYS A 94 16.69 1.65 -12.02
CA LYS A 94 17.92 2.44 -12.03
C LYS A 94 18.41 2.71 -10.60
N PRO A 95 19.74 2.75 -10.37
CA PRO A 95 20.32 2.94 -9.04
C PRO A 95 20.10 4.33 -8.42
N HIS A 96 19.76 5.34 -9.22
CA HIS A 96 19.51 6.70 -8.74
C HIS A 96 18.03 6.95 -8.38
N LYS A 97 17.16 5.95 -8.55
CA LYS A 97 15.73 6.02 -8.20
C LYS A 97 15.53 5.50 -6.78
N PRO A 98 14.60 6.06 -6.00
CA PRO A 98 14.28 5.55 -4.67
C PRO A 98 13.47 4.25 -4.76
N THR A 99 13.66 3.34 -3.79
CA THR A 99 12.83 2.15 -3.65
C THR A 99 11.50 2.50 -2.98
N MET A 100 10.40 2.35 -3.72
CA MET A 100 9.05 2.74 -3.28
C MET A 100 8.06 1.55 -3.33
N TRP A 101 7.24 1.41 -2.28
CA TRP A 101 6.17 0.42 -2.16
C TRP A 101 4.82 1.14 -2.17
N THR A 102 4.16 1.15 -3.33
CA THR A 102 2.91 1.88 -3.58
C THR A 102 1.67 1.19 -3.01
N GLU A 103 1.71 -0.14 -2.87
CA GLU A 103 0.60 -0.88 -2.26
C GLU A 103 1.09 -1.96 -1.30
N ALA A 104 1.27 -1.59 -0.03
CA ALA A 104 1.43 -2.53 1.07
C ALA A 104 0.05 -3.07 1.46
N TRP A 105 -0.32 -4.21 0.86
CA TRP A 105 -1.67 -4.77 1.00
C TRP A 105 -2.01 -5.08 2.46
N THR A 106 -3.01 -4.38 3.02
CA THR A 106 -3.41 -4.56 4.43
C THR A 106 -4.27 -5.79 4.64
N ALA A 107 -4.89 -6.30 3.58
CA ALA A 107 -5.41 -7.66 3.40
C ALA A 107 -5.81 -7.85 1.92
N TRP A 108 -7.10 -8.08 1.64
CA TRP A 108 -7.64 -8.27 0.30
C TRP A 108 -9.10 -7.76 0.24
N TYR A 109 -9.65 -7.57 -0.96
CA TYR A 109 -11.05 -7.19 -1.12
C TYR A 109 -11.99 -8.35 -0.80
N THR A 110 -13.21 -8.04 -0.35
CA THR A 110 -14.27 -9.03 -0.14
C THR A 110 -15.09 -9.18 -1.43
N GLY A 111 -15.34 -10.41 -1.85
CA GLY A 111 -16.26 -10.71 -2.96
C GLY A 111 -17.62 -11.20 -2.46
N PHE A 112 -18.67 -11.06 -3.27
CA PHE A 112 -19.95 -11.69 -2.99
C PHE A 112 -19.80 -13.23 -3.01
N GLY A 113 -20.24 -13.88 -1.94
CA GLY A 113 -20.18 -15.34 -1.80
C GLY A 113 -18.85 -15.90 -1.27
N VAL A 114 -17.88 -15.05 -0.90
CA VAL A 114 -16.61 -15.48 -0.30
C VAL A 114 -16.40 -14.92 1.12
N PRO A 115 -15.54 -15.53 1.96
CA PRO A 115 -15.22 -15.02 3.29
C PRO A 115 -14.50 -13.67 3.27
N VAL A 116 -14.57 -12.93 4.38
CA VAL A 116 -13.83 -11.68 4.58
C VAL A 116 -12.34 -12.00 4.83
N PRO A 117 -11.41 -11.50 3.99
CA PRO A 117 -9.98 -11.74 4.18
C PRO A 117 -9.39 -10.87 5.29
N HIS A 118 -8.42 -11.41 6.05
CA HIS A 118 -7.71 -10.67 7.11
C HIS A 118 -6.19 -10.86 7.00
N ARG A 119 -5.43 -9.85 7.43
CA ARG A 119 -3.96 -9.92 7.56
C ARG A 119 -3.56 -9.49 8.97
N PRO A 120 -2.83 -10.35 9.74
CA PRO A 120 -2.34 -9.98 11.06
C PRO A 120 -1.46 -8.72 11.01
N VAL A 121 -1.58 -7.85 12.02
CA VAL A 121 -0.81 -6.60 12.04
C VAL A 121 0.67 -6.87 12.27
N GLU A 122 1.03 -7.94 12.96
CA GLU A 122 2.40 -8.37 13.18
C GLU A 122 3.11 -8.67 11.87
N ASP A 123 2.40 -9.33 10.95
CA ASP A 123 2.89 -9.66 9.60
C ASP A 123 3.04 -8.41 8.73
N LEU A 124 2.04 -7.52 8.75
CA LEU A 124 2.11 -6.25 8.03
C LEU A 124 3.25 -5.37 8.56
N ALA A 125 3.38 -5.23 9.88
CA ALA A 125 4.46 -4.48 10.53
C ALA A 125 5.83 -5.10 10.21
N TYR A 126 5.93 -6.43 10.20
CA TYR A 126 7.14 -7.13 9.78
C TYR A 126 7.49 -6.83 8.32
N GLY A 127 6.53 -6.91 7.39
CA GLY A 127 6.75 -6.55 5.98
C GLY A 127 7.25 -5.13 5.79
N VAL A 128 6.61 -4.15 6.45
CA VAL A 128 7.01 -2.73 6.41
C VAL A 128 8.41 -2.52 6.99
N ALA A 129 8.70 -3.05 8.19
CA ALA A 129 10.01 -2.94 8.80
C ALA A 129 11.10 -3.63 7.97
N LYS A 130 10.78 -4.76 7.33
CA LYS A 130 11.68 -5.52 6.47
C LYS A 130 12.02 -4.78 5.18
N PHE A 131 11.08 -4.04 4.64
CA PHE A 131 11.28 -3.15 3.49
C PHE A 131 12.18 -1.96 3.87
N ILE A 132 11.86 -1.27 4.97
CA ILE A 132 12.61 -0.08 5.43
C ILE A 132 14.05 -0.43 5.82
N GLN A 133 14.28 -1.55 6.52
CA GLN A 133 15.64 -1.93 6.93
C GLN A 133 16.59 -2.19 5.75
N LYS A 134 16.05 -2.39 4.54
CA LYS A 134 16.79 -2.62 3.29
C LYS A 134 16.99 -1.34 2.47
N GLY A 135 16.60 -0.18 3.00
CA GLY A 135 16.69 1.11 2.30
C GLY A 135 15.39 1.53 1.60
N GLY A 136 14.28 0.82 1.83
CA GLY A 136 12.96 1.26 1.37
C GLY A 136 12.59 2.63 1.96
N SER A 137 12.18 3.57 1.12
CA SER A 137 12.01 4.99 1.49
C SER A 137 10.59 5.52 1.38
N PHE A 138 9.68 4.75 0.77
CA PHE A 138 8.26 5.05 0.66
C PHE A 138 7.43 3.80 0.84
N VAL A 139 6.42 3.84 1.70
CA VAL A 139 5.44 2.75 1.89
C VAL A 139 4.05 3.35 2.01
N ASN A 140 3.11 2.88 1.19
CA ASN A 140 1.71 3.25 1.26
C ASN A 140 0.84 2.04 1.60
N TYR A 141 -0.05 2.16 2.58
CA TYR A 141 -0.98 1.09 2.95
C TYR A 141 -2.16 1.07 1.99
N TYR A 142 -2.31 -0.04 1.26
CA TYR A 142 -3.48 -0.29 0.42
C TYR A 142 -4.33 -1.37 1.12
N MET A 143 -5.35 -1.04 1.91
CA MET A 143 -5.91 0.29 2.16
C MET A 143 -5.62 0.77 3.58
N TYR A 144 -5.38 2.07 3.76
CA TYR A 144 -5.39 2.67 5.10
C TYR A 144 -6.81 2.86 5.64
N HIS A 145 -7.73 3.24 4.75
CA HIS A 145 -9.19 3.18 4.92
C HIS A 145 -9.77 2.67 3.60
N GLY A 146 -10.52 1.57 3.66
CA GLY A 146 -11.11 0.96 2.48
C GLY A 146 -12.48 1.55 2.10
N GLY A 147 -13.40 1.62 3.06
CA GLY A 147 -14.72 2.23 2.89
C GLY A 147 -15.75 1.35 2.18
N THR A 148 -16.63 1.97 1.40
CA THR A 148 -17.81 1.32 0.80
C THR A 148 -17.95 1.69 -0.68
N ASN A 149 -18.23 0.69 -1.52
CA ASN A 149 -18.61 0.86 -2.92
C ASN A 149 -20.08 1.27 -3.00
N PHE A 150 -20.36 2.58 -2.90
CA PHE A 150 -21.73 3.11 -2.94
C PHE A 150 -22.38 3.07 -4.33
N GLY A 151 -23.71 2.99 -4.34
CA GLY A 151 -24.49 3.01 -5.58
C GLY A 151 -24.30 1.76 -6.42
N ARG A 152 -24.24 1.92 -7.75
CA ARG A 152 -24.20 0.82 -8.73
C ARG A 152 -23.15 0.97 -9.81
N THR A 153 -22.23 1.93 -9.65
CA THR A 153 -21.13 2.23 -10.58
C THR A 153 -19.78 2.31 -9.87
N ALA A 154 -19.73 1.91 -8.59
CA ALA A 154 -18.53 1.68 -7.82
C ALA A 154 -18.37 0.19 -7.55
N GLY A 155 -17.13 -0.25 -7.33
CA GLY A 155 -16.78 -1.66 -7.23
C GLY A 155 -16.56 -2.32 -8.61
N GLY A 156 -15.88 -3.47 -8.59
CA GLY A 156 -15.68 -4.32 -9.75
C GLY A 156 -16.68 -5.49 -9.80
N PRO A 157 -16.68 -6.28 -10.88
CA PRO A 157 -17.51 -7.49 -10.97
C PRO A 157 -17.35 -8.37 -9.73
N PHE A 158 -18.47 -8.72 -9.09
CA PHE A 158 -18.53 -9.54 -7.87
C PHE A 158 -17.78 -9.02 -6.64
N VAL A 159 -17.26 -7.79 -6.66
CA VAL A 159 -16.73 -7.15 -5.45
C VAL A 159 -17.90 -6.75 -4.56
N ALA A 160 -17.81 -7.06 -3.27
CA ALA A 160 -18.84 -6.72 -2.31
C ALA A 160 -19.01 -5.19 -2.18
N THR A 161 -20.17 -4.77 -1.68
CA THR A 161 -20.41 -3.36 -1.32
C THR A 161 -19.40 -2.89 -0.28
N SER A 162 -19.06 -3.73 0.70
CA SER A 162 -17.98 -3.46 1.65
C SER A 162 -16.61 -3.53 0.97
N TYR A 163 -15.81 -2.49 1.13
CA TYR A 163 -14.41 -2.45 0.72
C TYR A 163 -13.47 -2.33 1.93
N ASP A 164 -13.86 -2.87 3.10
CA ASP A 164 -13.14 -2.76 4.38
C ASP A 164 -11.63 -3.08 4.30
N TYR A 165 -11.26 -4.12 3.55
CA TYR A 165 -9.86 -4.52 3.29
C TYR A 165 -9.04 -4.86 4.55
N ASP A 166 -9.71 -5.15 5.67
CA ASP A 166 -9.09 -5.27 7.00
C ASP A 166 -8.19 -4.06 7.31
N ALA A 167 -8.57 -2.88 6.83
CA ALA A 167 -7.76 -1.69 6.88
C ALA A 167 -7.58 -1.18 8.33
N PRO A 168 -6.51 -0.43 8.64
CA PRO A 168 -6.31 0.22 9.94
C PRO A 168 -7.50 1.08 10.38
N ILE A 169 -8.19 1.72 9.44
CA ILE A 169 -9.50 2.35 9.65
C ILE A 169 -10.52 1.50 8.91
N ASP A 170 -11.50 0.98 9.64
CA ASP A 170 -12.51 0.07 9.09
C ASP A 170 -13.45 0.76 8.08
N GLU A 171 -14.36 0.00 7.48
CA GLU A 171 -15.39 0.51 6.57
C GLU A 171 -16.17 1.72 7.13
N TYR A 172 -16.43 1.75 8.44
CA TYR A 172 -17.26 2.77 9.09
C TYR A 172 -16.47 3.98 9.60
N GLY A 173 -15.15 4.01 9.38
CA GLY A 173 -14.28 5.11 9.84
C GLY A 173 -13.78 4.96 11.29
N LEU A 174 -13.97 3.79 11.90
CA LEU A 174 -13.52 3.47 13.24
C LEU A 174 -12.10 2.89 13.22
N LEU A 175 -11.34 3.15 14.28
CA LEU A 175 -9.99 2.61 14.42
C LEU A 175 -10.04 1.10 14.68
N ARG A 176 -9.43 0.32 13.80
CA ARG A 176 -9.31 -1.13 13.94
C ARG A 176 -8.14 -1.48 14.84
N GLU A 177 -8.39 -1.68 16.13
CA GLU A 177 -7.35 -2.09 17.06
C GLU A 177 -7.24 -3.63 17.16
N PRO A 178 -6.02 -4.19 17.20
CA PRO A 178 -4.76 -3.49 17.49
C PRO A 178 -4.02 -2.98 16.24
N LYS A 179 -4.61 -3.14 15.04
CA LYS A 179 -3.92 -2.88 13.77
C LYS A 179 -3.46 -1.43 13.67
N TRP A 180 -4.38 -0.49 13.89
CA TRP A 180 -4.08 0.93 13.83
C TRP A 180 -3.02 1.35 14.86
N GLY A 181 -3.20 0.99 16.12
CA GLY A 181 -2.29 1.38 17.19
C GLY A 181 -0.89 0.78 17.03
N HIS A 182 -0.78 -0.48 16.60
CA HIS A 182 0.51 -1.13 16.39
C HIS A 182 1.29 -0.52 15.22
N LEU A 183 0.60 -0.17 14.12
CA LEU A 183 1.23 0.54 13.00
C LEU A 183 1.62 1.98 13.39
N LYS A 184 0.83 2.66 14.22
CA LYS A 184 1.19 3.98 14.76
C LYS A 184 2.50 3.94 15.55
N GLU A 185 2.68 2.96 16.43
CA GLU A 185 3.93 2.81 17.18
C GLU A 185 5.11 2.38 16.28
N LEU A 186 4.86 1.57 15.24
CA LEU A 186 5.86 1.30 14.20
C LEU A 186 6.32 2.60 13.52
N HIS A 187 5.39 3.47 13.09
CA HIS A 187 5.72 4.75 12.46
C HIS A 187 6.50 5.66 13.40
N ARG A 188 6.12 5.70 14.67
CA ARG A 188 6.87 6.44 15.70
C ARG A 188 8.30 5.94 15.81
N ALA A 189 8.53 4.62 15.81
CA ALA A 189 9.85 4.04 15.83
C ALA A 189 10.67 4.41 14.58
N ILE A 190 10.06 4.32 13.39
CA ILE A 190 10.69 4.72 12.12
C ILE A 190 11.07 6.21 12.14
N LYS A 191 10.20 7.08 12.67
CA LYS A 191 10.47 8.52 12.80
C LYS A 191 11.64 8.83 13.72
N LEU A 192 11.83 8.07 14.79
CA LEU A 192 13.03 8.19 15.62
C LEU A 192 14.30 7.75 14.86
N CYS A 193 14.19 6.82 13.91
CA CYS A 193 15.29 6.37 13.06
C CYS A 193 15.58 7.30 11.87
N GLU A 194 14.66 8.21 11.52
CA GLU A 194 14.70 9.01 10.29
C GLU A 194 16.04 9.73 10.03
N PRO A 195 16.68 10.40 11.01
CA PRO A 195 17.98 11.05 10.78
C PRO A 195 19.10 10.10 10.35
N ALA A 196 19.05 8.83 10.76
CA ALA A 196 20.01 7.82 10.33
C ALA A 196 19.59 7.17 9.00
N LEU A 197 18.28 6.92 8.81
CA LEU A 197 17.74 6.31 7.59
C LEU A 197 18.00 7.15 6.33
N VAL A 198 17.88 8.47 6.43
CA VAL A 198 18.08 9.38 5.28
C VAL A 198 19.55 9.73 5.01
N ALA A 199 20.48 9.27 5.86
CA ALA A 199 21.89 9.62 5.77
C ALA A 199 22.71 8.63 4.90
N GLY A 200 22.17 7.46 4.57
CA GLY A 200 22.85 6.48 3.72
C GLY A 200 22.24 5.10 3.79
N ASP A 201 22.89 4.15 3.11
CA ASP A 201 22.43 2.77 2.99
C ASP A 201 22.73 1.91 4.23
N PRO A 202 21.97 0.83 4.47
CA PRO A 202 22.18 -0.05 5.61
C PRO A 202 23.45 -0.89 5.46
N ILE A 203 24.21 -1.01 6.54
CA ILE A 203 25.25 -2.04 6.70
C ILE A 203 24.60 -3.29 7.27
N ILE A 204 24.56 -4.35 6.47
CA ILE A 204 23.94 -5.62 6.85
C ILE A 204 25.00 -6.55 7.47
N SER A 205 24.68 -7.19 8.58
CA SER A 205 25.56 -8.17 9.23
C SER A 205 24.78 -9.37 9.74
N SER A 206 25.37 -10.56 9.69
CA SER A 206 24.76 -11.77 10.25
C SER A 206 24.85 -11.75 11.78
N LEU A 207 23.74 -12.10 12.45
CA LEU A 207 23.68 -12.30 13.90
C LEU A 207 23.45 -13.78 14.26
N GLY A 208 23.22 -14.64 13.26
CA GLY A 208 22.89 -16.05 13.43
C GLY A 208 22.44 -16.67 12.11
N LYS A 209 21.96 -17.92 12.15
CA LYS A 209 21.51 -18.65 10.94
C LYS A 209 20.31 -17.97 10.27
N ALA A 210 19.40 -17.45 11.09
CA ALA A 210 18.16 -16.83 10.66
C ALA A 210 18.04 -15.37 11.12
N GLN A 211 19.10 -14.82 11.72
CA GLN A 211 19.10 -13.51 12.31
C GLN A 211 20.13 -12.60 11.63
N LYS A 212 19.75 -11.34 11.43
CA LYS A 212 20.65 -10.33 10.87
C LYS A 212 20.38 -8.97 11.50
N SER A 213 21.38 -8.11 11.48
CA SER A 213 21.24 -6.68 11.74
C SER A 213 21.33 -5.91 10.42
N SER A 214 20.55 -4.83 10.34
CA SER A 214 20.71 -3.78 9.33
C SER A 214 20.93 -2.47 10.08
N VAL A 215 22.11 -1.85 9.89
CA VAL A 215 22.53 -0.68 10.68
C VAL A 215 22.73 0.51 9.76
N PHE A 216 22.02 1.60 10.05
CA PHE A 216 22.17 2.90 9.40
C PHE A 216 23.00 3.82 10.28
N ARG A 217 23.96 4.53 9.69
CA ARG A 217 24.81 5.49 10.40
C ARG A 217 24.94 6.78 9.60
N SER A 218 24.75 7.89 10.30
CA SER A 218 25.07 9.22 9.77
C SER A 218 26.50 9.61 10.12
N SER A 219 27.12 10.44 9.27
CA SER A 219 28.39 11.12 9.58
C SER A 219 28.30 12.03 10.82
N THR A 220 27.08 12.47 11.17
CA THR A 220 26.80 13.28 12.38
C THR A 220 26.62 12.46 13.66
N GLY A 221 26.75 11.12 13.59
CA GLY A 221 26.70 10.23 14.75
C GLY A 221 25.35 9.58 15.04
N ALA A 222 24.28 9.94 14.30
CA ALA A 222 22.99 9.23 14.40
C ALA A 222 23.16 7.75 13.98
N CYS A 223 22.49 6.84 14.71
CA CYS A 223 22.61 5.40 14.47
C CYS A 223 21.25 4.74 14.68
N ALA A 224 20.73 4.04 13.67
CA ALA A 224 19.54 3.19 13.81
C ALA A 224 19.87 1.75 13.44
N ALA A 225 19.32 0.78 14.18
CA ALA A 225 19.49 -0.64 13.89
C ALA A 225 18.15 -1.38 13.85
N PHE A 226 18.06 -2.31 12.91
CA PHE A 226 16.96 -3.25 12.77
C PHE A 226 17.52 -4.66 12.99
N LEU A 227 17.00 -5.37 13.99
CA LEU A 227 17.41 -6.73 14.32
C LEU A 227 16.31 -7.70 13.91
N GLU A 228 16.54 -8.44 12.83
CA GLU A 228 15.56 -9.37 12.26
C GLU A 228 15.78 -10.79 12.77
N ASN A 229 14.68 -11.48 13.07
CA ASN A 229 14.59 -12.93 13.14
C ASN A 229 13.62 -13.44 12.07
N LYS A 230 14.14 -14.10 11.03
CA LYS A 230 13.34 -14.66 9.93
C LYS A 230 12.83 -16.09 10.22
N ASP A 231 13.22 -16.68 11.36
CA ASP A 231 12.70 -17.98 11.78
C ASP A 231 11.22 -17.84 12.11
N LYS A 232 10.38 -18.69 11.52
CA LYS A 232 8.91 -18.60 11.66
C LYS A 232 8.39 -19.25 12.95
N LEU A 233 9.21 -20.06 13.61
CA LEU A 233 8.77 -20.91 14.72
C LEU A 233 9.55 -20.64 16.01
N SER A 234 10.82 -20.25 15.90
CA SER A 234 11.74 -20.22 17.04
C SER A 234 12.08 -18.79 17.46
N TYR A 235 12.03 -18.55 18.77
CA TYR A 235 12.67 -17.39 19.38
C TYR A 235 14.19 -17.47 19.23
N ALA A 236 14.83 -16.32 19.10
CA ALA A 236 16.28 -16.24 19.02
C ALA A 236 16.83 -15.18 19.97
N ARG A 237 17.90 -15.51 20.70
CA ARG A 237 18.68 -14.55 21.48
C ARG A 237 19.95 -14.19 20.72
N VAL A 238 20.08 -12.92 20.33
CA VAL A 238 21.24 -12.42 19.55
C VAL A 238 22.11 -11.50 20.41
N SER A 239 23.40 -11.40 20.05
CA SER A 239 24.31 -10.40 20.61
C SER A 239 24.53 -9.29 19.58
N PHE A 240 24.28 -8.03 19.96
CA PHE A 240 24.48 -6.87 19.10
C PHE A 240 25.05 -5.71 19.94
N SER A 241 26.19 -5.15 19.52
CA SER A 241 26.89 -4.06 20.21
C SER A 241 27.16 -4.32 21.70
N GLY A 242 27.49 -5.57 22.06
CA GLY A 242 27.76 -5.97 23.44
C GLY A 242 26.53 -6.21 24.33
N MET A 243 25.32 -6.09 23.77
CA MET A 243 24.05 -6.34 24.47
C MET A 243 23.31 -7.53 23.87
N HIS A 244 22.40 -8.12 24.66
CA HIS A 244 21.58 -9.25 24.23
C HIS A 244 20.14 -8.83 23.94
N TYR A 245 19.56 -9.36 22.87
CA TYR A 245 18.19 -9.09 22.47
C TYR A 245 17.45 -10.39 22.17
N ASP A 246 16.25 -10.53 22.73
CA ASP A 246 15.35 -11.65 22.46
C ASP A 246 14.39 -11.27 21.33
N LEU A 247 14.51 -11.94 20.20
CA LEU A 247 13.72 -11.72 18.99
C LEU A 247 12.66 -12.82 18.88
N PRO A 248 11.36 -12.48 18.93
CA PRO A 248 10.29 -13.42 18.60
C PRO A 248 10.45 -14.02 17.18
N PRO A 249 9.79 -15.14 16.88
CA PRO A 249 9.69 -15.64 15.52
C PRO A 249 9.09 -14.58 14.60
N TRP A 250 9.54 -14.55 13.34
CA TRP A 250 9.03 -13.68 12.28
C TRP A 250 8.90 -12.20 12.72
N SER A 251 9.99 -11.65 13.26
CA SER A 251 9.96 -10.32 13.86
C SER A 251 11.19 -9.48 13.58
N ILE A 252 11.00 -8.16 13.66
CA ILE A 252 12.08 -7.16 13.62
C ILE A 252 11.97 -6.27 14.85
N SER A 253 13.07 -6.13 15.58
CA SER A 253 13.22 -5.13 16.64
C SER A 253 13.88 -3.86 16.08
N ILE A 254 13.34 -2.69 16.41
CA ILE A 254 13.83 -1.37 15.95
C ILE A 254 14.51 -0.64 17.12
N LEU A 255 15.76 -0.22 16.88
CA LEU A 255 16.62 0.46 17.85
C LEU A 255 17.07 1.81 17.26
N PRO A 256 16.40 2.94 17.58
CA PRO A 256 16.69 4.24 16.98
C PRO A 256 18.02 4.87 17.36
N ASP A 257 18.71 4.31 18.35
CA ASP A 257 20.03 4.71 18.84
C ASP A 257 21.06 3.56 18.77
N CYS A 258 20.70 2.47 18.06
CA CYS A 258 21.45 1.21 18.01
C CYS A 258 21.62 0.51 19.37
N LYS A 259 20.84 0.87 20.39
CA LYS A 259 20.96 0.33 21.75
C LYS A 259 19.63 -0.09 22.37
N THR A 260 18.61 0.74 22.36
CA THR A 260 17.35 0.49 23.05
C THR A 260 16.27 0.08 22.06
N THR A 261 15.71 -1.12 22.24
CA THR A 261 14.54 -1.54 21.47
C THR A 261 13.33 -0.72 21.89
N VAL A 262 12.79 0.07 20.97
CA VAL A 262 11.55 0.85 21.21
C VAL A 262 10.31 0.18 20.62
N PHE A 263 10.51 -0.74 19.66
CA PHE A 263 9.43 -1.43 18.98
C PHE A 263 9.89 -2.82 18.51
N ASN A 264 9.00 -3.80 18.56
CA ASN A 264 9.17 -5.09 17.87
C ASN A 264 7.88 -5.46 17.15
N THR A 265 7.99 -5.89 15.89
CA THR A 265 6.84 -6.12 15.02
C THR A 265 5.89 -7.21 15.51
N ALA A 266 6.34 -8.16 16.33
CA ALA A 266 5.53 -9.25 16.87
C ALA A 266 5.09 -9.03 18.33
N ARG A 267 5.47 -7.91 18.97
CA ARG A 267 5.06 -7.57 20.34
C ARG A 267 3.99 -6.49 20.32
N VAL A 268 2.74 -6.91 20.15
CA VAL A 268 1.60 -5.99 20.08
C VAL A 268 1.23 -5.50 21.48
N GLY A 269 1.33 -4.19 21.71
CA GLY A 269 1.00 -3.55 22.99
C GLY A 269 -0.40 -2.90 23.03
N SER A 270 -1.07 -2.78 21.88
CA SER A 270 -2.38 -2.14 21.74
C SER A 270 -3.50 -3.09 22.14
N GLN A 271 -4.53 -2.57 22.83
CA GLN A 271 -5.70 -3.36 23.23
C GLN A 271 -6.58 -3.68 22.03
N ILE A 272 -7.05 -4.93 21.90
CA ILE A 272 -7.97 -5.34 20.84
C ILE A 272 -9.32 -4.67 21.03
N SER A 273 -9.86 -4.07 19.97
CA SER A 273 -11.25 -3.59 19.92
C SER A 273 -12.13 -4.65 19.27
N GLN A 274 -13.23 -5.05 19.93
CA GLN A 274 -14.26 -5.88 19.30
C GLN A 274 -15.42 -5.02 18.84
N MET A 275 -15.67 -5.02 17.54
CA MET A 275 -16.77 -4.29 16.95
C MET A 275 -18.09 -5.02 17.21
N LYS A 276 -19.14 -4.25 17.48
CA LYS A 276 -20.49 -4.77 17.69
C LYS A 276 -21.46 -3.98 16.83
N MET A 277 -22.32 -4.69 16.12
CA MET A 277 -23.47 -4.13 15.43
C MET A 277 -24.70 -4.39 16.29
N GLU A 278 -25.17 -3.37 17.00
CA GLU A 278 -26.34 -3.46 17.87
C GLU A 278 -27.61 -3.03 17.12
N TRP A 279 -28.72 -3.68 17.42
CA TRP A 279 -30.01 -3.37 16.81
C TRP A 279 -30.55 -2.04 17.34
N ALA A 280 -30.95 -1.14 16.43
CA ALA A 280 -31.38 0.22 16.77
C ALA A 280 -32.89 0.49 16.62
N GLY A 281 -33.71 -0.51 16.27
CA GLY A 281 -35.15 -0.35 16.09
C GLY A 281 -35.72 -1.00 14.82
N GLY A 282 -37.04 -0.96 14.69
CA GLY A 282 -37.78 -1.46 13.53
C GLY A 282 -38.20 -0.34 12.58
N LEU A 283 -38.57 -0.71 11.36
CA LEU A 283 -39.06 0.19 10.31
C LEU A 283 -40.49 -0.20 9.90
N THR A 284 -41.31 0.78 9.51
CA THR A 284 -42.62 0.54 8.88
C THR A 284 -42.44 0.50 7.37
N TRP A 285 -42.80 -0.61 6.75
CA TRP A 285 -42.57 -0.85 5.32
C TRP A 285 -43.85 -0.74 4.48
N GLN A 286 -43.69 -0.29 3.25
CA GLN A 286 -44.63 -0.47 2.14
C GLN A 286 -43.96 -1.35 1.09
N SER A 287 -44.73 -2.09 0.31
CA SER A 287 -44.22 -2.97 -0.73
C SER A 287 -44.82 -2.64 -2.09
N TYR A 288 -44.01 -2.81 -3.14
CA TYR A 288 -44.42 -2.76 -4.53
C TYR A 288 -43.98 -4.08 -5.19
N ASN A 289 -44.87 -4.67 -6.00
CA ASN A 289 -44.55 -5.85 -6.78
C ASN A 289 -44.11 -5.40 -8.17
N GLU A 290 -42.83 -5.60 -8.49
CA GLU A 290 -42.32 -5.38 -9.84
C GLU A 290 -43.02 -6.37 -10.80
N GLU A 291 -43.73 -5.84 -11.81
CA GLU A 291 -44.37 -6.69 -12.82
C GLU A 291 -43.31 -7.28 -13.76
N ILE A 292 -43.59 -8.45 -14.32
CA ILE A 292 -42.79 -8.97 -15.43
C ILE A 292 -43.17 -8.20 -16.68
N ASN A 293 -42.19 -7.60 -17.37
CA ASN A 293 -42.43 -6.88 -18.63
C ASN A 293 -43.29 -7.75 -19.56
N SER A 294 -44.44 -7.23 -19.98
CA SER A 294 -45.34 -7.92 -20.88
C SER A 294 -44.90 -7.69 -22.33
N TYR A 295 -44.98 -8.71 -23.18
CA TYR A 295 -44.60 -8.63 -24.61
C TYR A 295 -45.31 -7.52 -25.41
N SER A 296 -46.34 -6.90 -24.84
CA SER A 296 -47.16 -5.84 -25.45
C SER A 296 -46.69 -4.41 -25.14
N GLU A 297 -45.63 -4.23 -24.38
CA GLU A 297 -45.16 -2.88 -24.02
C GLU A 297 -44.45 -2.19 -25.20
N GLU A 298 -44.99 -1.05 -25.62
CA GLU A 298 -44.49 -0.16 -26.67
C GLU A 298 -43.06 0.39 -26.40
N GLU A 299 -42.50 0.09 -25.22
CA GLU A 299 -41.20 0.58 -24.75
C GLU A 299 -40.03 -0.41 -24.99
N ALA A 300 -40.29 -1.62 -25.48
CA ALA A 300 -39.24 -2.61 -25.74
C ALA A 300 -38.50 -2.35 -27.07
N PHE A 301 -37.19 -2.10 -27.00
CA PHE A 301 -36.32 -2.13 -28.18
C PHE A 301 -36.07 -3.57 -28.63
N THR A 302 -36.17 -3.85 -29.93
CA THR A 302 -35.95 -5.19 -30.50
C THR A 302 -34.74 -5.22 -31.43
N ALA A 303 -34.04 -6.35 -31.45
CA ALA A 303 -32.92 -6.62 -32.36
C ALA A 303 -33.03 -8.05 -32.89
N VAL A 304 -32.47 -8.30 -34.09
CA VAL A 304 -32.35 -9.66 -34.62
C VAL A 304 -31.12 -10.32 -33.99
N GLY A 305 -31.35 -11.14 -32.96
CA GLY A 305 -30.31 -11.87 -32.24
C GLY A 305 -30.27 -11.55 -30.75
N LEU A 306 -29.30 -12.13 -30.04
CA LEU A 306 -29.01 -11.79 -28.65
C LEU A 306 -27.94 -10.68 -28.61
N LEU A 307 -28.18 -9.67 -27.78
CA LEU A 307 -27.21 -8.59 -27.53
C LEU A 307 -26.32 -8.96 -26.32
N GLU A 308 -25.15 -8.32 -26.24
CA GLU A 308 -24.31 -8.33 -25.03
C GLU A 308 -24.87 -7.38 -23.97
#